data_AF-A0A519KBE3-F1
#
_entry.id   AF-A0A519KBE3-F1
#
_cell.length_a   1.000
_cell.length_b   1.000
_cell.length_c   1.000
_cell.angle_alpha   90.00
_cell.angle_beta   90.00
_cell.angle_gamma   90.00
#
_symmetry.space_group_name_H-M   'P 1'
#
loop_
_entity.id
_entity.type
_entity.pdbx_description
1 polymer ?
#
loop_
_entity_poly.entity_id
_entity_poly.type
_entity_poly.pdbx_seq_one_letter_code
_entity_poly.pdbx_strand_id
1 'polypeptide(L)'
;MKKIYKQEYFNYHESILVVCPDCGKDAVVKNEYNYKQASLECRHCDLKKKGLELVIYKAFIKLNCPICAHPIRYEQGNLKEKPKSVLVKCDECESSFQIQPKSEKYLNCSPKEQGLIHDQVFGCPYY
;
A
#
# COMPACT_ATOMS: atom_id res chain seq x y z
N MET A 1 -17.08 -50.29 -5.26
CA MET A 1 -15.91 -50.00 -4.40
C MET A 1 -16.02 -48.56 -3.90
N LYS A 2 -16.19 -48.33 -2.60
CA LYS A 2 -16.17 -46.97 -2.00
C LYS A 2 -14.72 -46.49 -1.94
N LYS A 3 -14.40 -45.35 -2.55
CA LYS A 3 -13.08 -44.72 -2.40
C LYS A 3 -12.93 -44.23 -0.94
N ILE A 4 -12.04 -44.85 -0.17
CA ILE A 4 -11.72 -44.53 1.24
C ILE A 4 -10.53 -43.56 1.31
N TYR A 5 -10.35 -42.70 0.32
CA TYR A 5 -9.26 -41.73 0.32
C TYR A 5 -9.85 -40.34 0.56
N LYS A 6 -9.64 -39.82 1.78
CA LYS A 6 -9.72 -38.38 2.06
C LYS A 6 -8.40 -37.78 1.59
N GLN A 7 -8.46 -36.97 0.55
CA GLN A 7 -7.33 -36.16 0.12
C GLN A 7 -7.13 -35.08 1.19
N GLU A 8 -6.10 -35.22 2.03
CA GLU A 8 -5.69 -34.17 2.96
C GLU A 8 -4.96 -33.10 2.15
N TYR A 9 -5.64 -31.97 1.92
CA TYR A 9 -4.99 -30.78 1.38
C TYR A 9 -4.07 -30.23 2.47
N PHE A 10 -2.77 -30.50 2.33
CA PHE A 10 -1.77 -29.78 3.09
C PHE A 10 -1.83 -28.31 2.65
N ASN A 11 -2.35 -27.44 3.52
CA ASN A 11 -2.16 -26.00 3.40
C ASN A 11 -0.66 -25.74 3.61
N TYR A 12 0.12 -25.85 2.53
CA TYR A 12 1.51 -25.39 2.51
C TYR A 12 1.49 -23.93 2.93
N HIS A 13 1.92 -23.72 4.16
CA HIS A 13 1.63 -22.53 4.92
C HIS A 13 2.03 -21.27 4.16
N GLU A 14 1.11 -20.32 4.24
CA GLU A 14 1.07 -18.97 3.68
C GLU A 14 2.29 -18.10 4.04
N SER A 15 3.39 -18.66 4.53
CA SER A 15 4.52 -17.97 5.13
C SER A 15 5.81 -18.20 4.35
N ILE A 16 6.45 -17.11 3.90
CA ILE A 16 7.69 -17.12 3.12
C ILE A 16 8.79 -16.40 3.89
N LEU A 17 10.01 -16.92 3.80
CA LEU A 17 11.20 -16.30 4.37
C LEU A 17 11.68 -15.16 3.47
N VAL A 18 11.89 -14.00 4.08
CA VAL A 18 12.40 -12.79 3.43
C VAL A 18 13.49 -12.17 4.28
N VAL A 19 14.27 -11.29 3.67
CA VAL A 19 15.23 -10.45 4.38
C VAL A 19 14.48 -9.32 5.09
N CYS A 20 14.66 -9.21 6.40
CA CYS A 20 14.06 -8.15 7.21
C CYS A 20 14.54 -6.77 6.73
N PRO A 21 13.63 -5.83 6.42
CA PRO A 21 14.01 -4.51 5.94
C PRO A 21 14.72 -3.64 7.00
N ASP A 22 14.50 -3.93 8.28
CA ASP A 22 15.00 -3.12 9.39
C ASP A 22 16.35 -3.64 9.94
N CYS A 23 16.56 -4.96 10.00
CA CYS A 23 17.77 -5.55 10.57
C CYS A 23 18.60 -6.43 9.62
N GLY A 24 18.12 -6.70 8.41
CA GLY A 24 18.81 -7.51 7.40
C GLY A 24 18.88 -9.01 7.71
N LYS A 25 18.28 -9.47 8.82
CA LYS A 25 18.19 -10.90 9.18
C LYS A 25 16.86 -11.51 8.72
N ASP A 26 16.63 -12.77 9.06
CA ASP A 26 15.44 -13.50 8.64
C ASP A 26 14.15 -12.88 9.19
N ALA A 27 13.20 -12.66 8.29
CA ALA A 27 11.82 -12.33 8.59
C ALA A 27 10.89 -13.25 7.82
N VAL A 28 9.64 -13.29 8.24
CA VAL A 28 8.60 -14.13 7.65
C VAL A 28 7.47 -13.23 7.17
N VAL A 29 7.13 -13.33 5.87
CA VAL A 29 5.92 -12.75 5.29
C VAL A 29 4.85 -13.82 5.28
N LYS A 30 3.71 -13.58 5.92
CA LYS A 30 2.50 -14.40 5.83
C LYS A 30 1.56 -13.79 4.80
N ASN A 31 0.80 -14.60 4.06
CA ASN A 31 -0.26 -14.22 3.12
C ASN A 31 0.18 -13.21 2.04
N GLU A 32 1.34 -13.42 1.41
CA GLU A 32 1.92 -12.49 0.42
C GLU A 32 1.03 -12.18 -0.79
N TYR A 33 0.05 -13.03 -1.12
CA TYR A 33 -0.85 -12.80 -2.25
C TYR A 33 -1.99 -11.81 -1.94
N ASN A 34 -2.21 -11.48 -0.67
CA ASN A 34 -3.31 -10.64 -0.25
C ASN A 34 -2.86 -9.64 0.82
N TYR A 35 -2.56 -8.42 0.40
CA TYR A 35 -2.15 -7.33 1.30
C TYR A 35 -3.11 -7.08 2.48
N LYS A 36 -4.39 -7.47 2.38
CA LYS A 36 -5.36 -7.31 3.47
C LYS A 36 -5.11 -8.26 4.64
N GLN A 37 -4.53 -9.42 4.35
CA GLN A 37 -4.22 -10.49 5.32
C GLN A 37 -2.71 -10.64 5.53
N ALA A 38 -1.91 -9.99 4.70
CA ALA A 38 -0.47 -10.10 4.74
C ALA A 38 0.12 -9.51 6.02
N SER A 39 1.11 -10.19 6.60
CA SER A 39 1.89 -9.69 7.73
C SER A 39 3.37 -10.01 7.57
N LEU A 40 4.23 -9.07 7.95
CA LEU A 40 5.67 -9.25 8.02
C LEU A 40 6.08 -9.29 9.50
N GLU A 41 6.77 -10.35 9.90
CA GLU A 41 7.23 -10.56 11.26
C GLU A 41 8.73 -10.92 11.27
N CYS A 42 9.54 -10.17 12.01
CA CYS A 42 10.93 -10.52 12.27
C CYS A 42 11.10 -10.88 13.75
N ARG A 43 11.72 -12.03 14.03
CA ARG A 43 12.01 -12.47 15.42
C ARG A 43 13.30 -11.88 15.99
N HIS A 44 14.11 -11.23 15.16
CA HIS A 44 15.41 -10.67 15.58
C HIS A 44 15.31 -9.23 16.08
N CYS A 45 14.44 -8.41 15.49
CA CYS A 45 14.24 -7.02 15.86
C CYS A 45 12.79 -6.71 16.28
N ASP A 46 11.97 -7.74 16.46
CA ASP A 46 10.54 -7.65 16.81
C ASP A 46 9.68 -6.81 15.85
N LEU A 47 10.16 -6.61 14.62
CA LEU A 47 9.41 -5.92 13.58
C LEU A 47 8.09 -6.67 13.30
N LYS A 48 6.97 -5.94 13.35
CA LYS A 48 5.66 -6.41 12.92
C LYS A 48 5.00 -5.35 12.06
N LYS A 49 4.73 -5.69 10.79
CA LYS A 49 4.03 -4.81 9.83
C LYS A 49 2.85 -5.54 9.22
N LYS A 50 1.74 -4.86 8.99
CA LYS A 50 0.58 -5.41 8.28
C LYS A 50 0.52 -4.83 6.86
N GLY A 51 0.13 -5.63 5.88
CA GLY A 51 0.01 -5.15 4.49
C GLY A 51 -1.01 -4.00 4.34
N LEU A 52 -2.02 -3.94 5.21
CA LEU A 52 -2.97 -2.82 5.27
C LEU A 52 -2.31 -1.48 5.63
N GLU A 53 -1.22 -1.50 6.40
CA GLU A 53 -0.49 -0.29 6.81
C GLU A 53 0.33 0.31 5.66
N LEU A 54 0.53 -0.47 4.58
CA LEU A 54 1.18 -0.01 3.35
C LEU A 54 0.22 0.70 2.40
N VAL A 55 -1.09 0.69 2.68
CA VAL A 55 -2.08 1.35 1.84
C VAL A 55 -1.92 2.86 1.97
N ILE A 56 -1.67 3.50 0.83
CA ILE A 56 -1.57 4.95 0.73
C ILE A 56 -2.55 5.45 -0.34
N TYR A 57 -3.06 6.66 -0.09
CA TYR A 57 -3.94 7.37 -1.00
C TYR A 57 -3.22 8.57 -1.62
N LYS A 58 -3.48 8.79 -2.90
CA LYS A 58 -3.11 9.99 -3.63
C LYS A 58 -4.39 10.72 -4.01
N ALA A 59 -4.51 11.97 -3.60
CA ALA A 59 -5.61 12.83 -3.94
C ALA A 59 -5.19 13.82 -5.02
N PHE A 60 -6.04 14.01 -6.03
CA PHE A 60 -5.82 14.99 -7.08
C PHE A 60 -7.12 15.69 -7.46
N ILE A 61 -6.97 16.96 -7.83
CA ILE A 61 -8.05 17.84 -8.24
C ILE A 61 -7.61 18.54 -9.51
N LYS A 62 -8.47 18.48 -10.53
CA LYS A 62 -8.30 19.20 -11.79
C LYS A 62 -9.64 19.83 -12.15
N LEU A 63 -9.72 21.14 -12.02
CA LEU A 63 -10.93 21.92 -12.31
C LEU A 63 -10.57 23.35 -12.67
N ASN A 64 -11.53 24.09 -13.19
CA ASN A 64 -11.39 25.52 -13.41
C ASN A 64 -12.07 26.27 -12.27
N CYS A 65 -11.47 27.36 -11.82
CA CYS A 65 -12.02 28.21 -10.78
C CYS A 65 -13.45 28.67 -11.18
N PRO A 66 -14.47 28.48 -10.32
CA PRO A 66 -15.83 28.93 -10.60
C PRO A 66 -15.98 30.44 -10.79
N ILE A 67 -15.01 31.24 -10.31
CA ILE A 67 -15.07 32.72 -10.32
C ILE A 67 -14.33 33.30 -11.52
N CYS A 68 -13.07 32.88 -11.74
CA CYS A 68 -12.20 33.48 -12.76
C CYS A 68 -11.84 32.52 -13.92
N ALA A 69 -12.41 31.32 -13.93
CA ALA A 69 -12.12 30.25 -14.90
C ALA A 69 -10.64 29.78 -14.95
N HIS A 70 -9.77 30.27 -14.05
CA HIS A 70 -8.38 29.85 -13.99
C HIS A 70 -8.24 28.36 -13.65
N PRO A 71 -7.38 27.59 -14.36
CA PRO A 71 -7.21 26.17 -14.10
C PRO A 71 -6.49 25.92 -12.78
N ILE A 72 -7.11 25.12 -11.91
CA ILE A 72 -6.58 24.71 -10.63
C ILE A 72 -6.14 23.24 -10.72
N ARG A 73 -4.88 22.98 -10.38
CA ARG A 73 -4.31 21.65 -10.25
C ARG A 73 -3.77 21.48 -8.83
N TYR A 74 -4.36 20.55 -8.09
CA TYR A 74 -3.90 20.21 -6.75
C TYR A 74 -3.60 18.72 -6.70
N GLU A 75 -2.49 18.36 -6.08
CA GLU A 75 -2.06 16.97 -5.90
C GLU A 75 -1.49 16.81 -4.49
N GLN A 76 -1.93 15.75 -3.81
CA GLN A 76 -1.46 15.39 -2.48
C GLN A 76 -1.28 13.87 -2.40
N GLY A 77 -0.02 13.43 -2.35
CA GLY A 77 0.34 12.03 -2.14
C GLY A 77 0.52 11.67 -0.67
N ASN A 78 0.84 10.40 -0.41
CA ASN A 78 1.29 9.91 0.90
C ASN A 78 0.26 10.03 2.03
N LEU A 79 -1.04 9.97 1.69
CA LEU A 79 -2.13 10.02 2.66
C LEU A 79 -2.44 8.63 3.21
N LYS A 80 -2.45 8.48 4.54
CA LYS A 80 -2.85 7.21 5.19
C LYS A 80 -4.33 6.91 5.06
N GLU A 81 -5.15 7.95 4.89
CA GLU A 81 -6.60 7.84 4.77
C GLU A 81 -7.08 8.55 3.50
N LYS A 82 -8.22 8.11 2.97
CA LYS A 82 -8.86 8.74 1.84
C LYS A 82 -9.46 10.10 2.27
N PRO A 83 -8.97 11.23 1.73
CA PRO A 83 -9.52 12.53 2.10
C PRO A 83 -10.95 12.66 1.60
N LYS A 84 -11.86 13.13 2.47
CA LYS A 84 -13.26 13.37 2.14
C LYS A 84 -13.45 14.71 1.43
N SER A 85 -12.74 15.73 1.89
CA SER A 85 -12.72 17.07 1.29
C SER A 85 -11.35 17.70 1.48
N VAL A 86 -10.98 18.57 0.56
CA VAL A 86 -9.75 19.37 0.60
C VAL A 86 -10.12 20.82 0.33
N LEU A 87 -9.52 21.75 1.09
CA LEU A 87 -9.62 23.17 0.83
C LEU A 87 -8.62 23.53 -0.27
N VAL A 88 -9.12 24.03 -1.40
CA VAL A 88 -8.28 24.45 -2.51
C VAL A 88 -8.44 25.95 -2.71
N LYS A 89 -7.32 26.68 -2.73
CA LYS A 89 -7.28 28.11 -3.03
C LYS A 89 -6.97 28.31 -4.51
N CYS A 90 -7.64 29.26 -5.15
CA CYS A 90 -7.27 29.72 -6.48
C CYS A 90 -6.15 30.75 -6.37
N ASP A 91 -5.08 30.57 -7.14
CA ASP A 91 -3.91 31.44 -7.08
C ASP A 91 -4.16 32.84 -7.69
N GLU A 92 -5.15 32.98 -8.58
CA GLU A 92 -5.46 34.25 -9.26
C GLU A 92 -6.44 35.14 -8.49
N CYS A 93 -7.54 34.57 -8.00
CA CYS A 93 -8.62 35.35 -7.36
C CYS A 93 -8.72 35.10 -5.86
N GLU A 94 -7.78 34.33 -5.31
CA GLU A 94 -7.66 34.00 -3.88
C GLU A 94 -8.86 33.30 -3.23
N SER A 95 -9.89 32.98 -4.02
CA SER A 95 -11.06 32.26 -3.55
C SER A 95 -10.71 30.83 -3.12
N SER A 96 -11.33 30.40 -2.03
CA SER A 96 -11.13 29.07 -1.46
C SER A 96 -12.39 28.23 -1.55
N PHE A 97 -12.25 26.98 -1.97
CA PHE A 97 -13.36 26.06 -2.16
C PHE A 97 -13.10 24.75 -1.42
N GLN A 98 -14.13 24.19 -0.77
CA GLN A 98 -14.07 22.81 -0.32
C GLN A 98 -14.50 21.87 -1.43
N ILE A 99 -13.60 20.98 -1.82
CA ILE A 99 -13.79 20.11 -2.98
C ILE A 99 -13.49 18.68 -2.58
N GLN A 100 -14.32 17.75 -3.03
CA GLN A 100 -14.04 16.33 -2.91
C GLN A 100 -13.01 15.93 -3.97
N PRO A 101 -11.78 15.55 -3.59
CA PRO A 101 -10.77 15.17 -4.55
C PRO A 101 -11.07 13.81 -5.20
N LYS A 102 -10.54 13.60 -6.41
CA LYS A 102 -10.40 12.24 -6.94
C LYS A 102 -9.25 11.58 -6.19
N SER A 103 -9.47 10.36 -5.72
CA SER A 103 -8.50 9.61 -4.92
C SER A 103 -8.12 8.32 -5.62
N GLU A 104 -6.82 8.08 -5.76
CA GLU A 104 -6.26 6.78 -6.15
C GLU A 104 -5.66 6.09 -4.93
N LYS A 105 -5.73 4.76 -4.93
CA LYS A 105 -5.14 3.91 -3.89
C LYS A 105 -3.95 3.17 -4.47
N TYR A 106 -2.84 3.18 -3.75
CA TYR A 106 -1.64 2.41 -4.10
C TYR A 106 -1.06 1.74 -2.86
N LEU A 107 -0.28 0.70 -3.07
CA LEU A 107 0.53 0.08 -2.01
C LEU A 107 1.90 0.73 -2.06
N ASN A 108 2.35 1.24 -0.91
CA ASN A 108 3.69 1.80 -0.76
C ASN A 108 4.69 0.69 -0.47
N CYS A 109 4.85 -0.20 -1.44
CA CYS A 109 5.94 -1.16 -1.45
C CYS A 109 7.18 -0.42 -1.95
N SER A 110 8.31 -0.49 -1.26
CA SER A 110 9.57 0.04 -1.77
C SER A 110 10.32 -1.08 -2.50
N PRO A 111 10.20 -1.24 -3.83
CA PRO A 111 11.09 -2.14 -4.57
C PRO A 111 12.49 -1.54 -4.51
N LYS A 112 13.41 -2.23 -3.82
CA LYS A 112 14.83 -1.91 -3.96
C LYS A 112 15.27 -2.48 -5.31
N GLU A 113 15.90 -1.66 -6.15
CA GLU A 113 16.47 -2.05 -7.46
C GLU A 113 17.69 -2.96 -7.29
N GLN A 114 17.50 -4.10 -6.64
CA GLN A 114 18.46 -5.18 -6.56
C GLN A 114 17.82 -6.31 -7.35
N GLY A 115 18.53 -6.93 -8.30
CA GLY A 115 17.98 -7.95 -9.22
C GLY A 115 17.49 -9.25 -8.56
N LEU A 116 17.15 -9.21 -7.27
CA LEU A 116 16.55 -10.26 -6.49
C LEU A 116 15.03 -10.27 -6.68
N ILE A 117 14.44 -11.45 -6.52
CA ILE A 117 12.99 -11.60 -6.50
C ILE A 117 12.49 -11.15 -5.11
N HIS A 118 11.42 -10.36 -5.08
CA HIS A 118 10.87 -9.77 -3.86
C HIS A 118 9.42 -10.20 -3.63
N ASP A 119 8.98 -10.16 -2.37
CA ASP A 119 7.58 -10.39 -2.01
C ASP A 119 6.66 -9.29 -2.56
N GLN A 120 5.44 -9.68 -2.92
CA GLN A 120 4.50 -8.80 -3.64
C GLN A 120 3.91 -7.69 -2.76
N VAL A 121 3.96 -7.81 -1.43
CA VAL A 121 3.27 -6.89 -0.51
C VAL A 121 4.23 -5.94 0.18
N PHE A 122 5.31 -6.44 0.75
CA PHE A 122 6.27 -5.65 1.51
C PHE A 122 7.51 -5.26 0.68
N GLY A 123 7.72 -5.89 -0.49
CA GLY A 123 8.88 -5.62 -1.34
C GLY A 123 10.20 -6.03 -0.67
N CYS A 124 10.16 -7.03 0.21
CA CYS A 124 11.33 -7.62 0.86
C CYS A 124 11.93 -8.71 -0.03
N PRO A 125 13.26 -8.79 -0.18
CA PRO A 125 13.90 -9.85 -0.96
C PRO A 125 13.59 -11.22 -0.37
N TYR A 126 13.30 -12.19 -1.23
CA TYR A 126 13.30 -13.59 -0.81
C TYR A 126 14.73 -14.03 -0.45
N TYR A 127 14.82 -15.00 0.45
CA TYR A 127 16.07 -15.71 0.72
C TYR A 127 16.42 -16.71 -0.38
#